data_AF-A0A4Q3UD14-F1
#
_entry.id   AF-A0A4Q3UD14-F1
#
_cell.length_a   1.000
_cell.length_b   1.000
_cell.length_c   1.000
_cell.angle_alpha   90.00
_cell.angle_beta   90.00
_cell.angle_gamma   90.00
#
_symmetry.space_group_name_H-M   'P 1'
#
loop_
_entity.id
_entity.type
_entity.pdbx_description
1 polymer ?
#
loop_
_entity_poly.entity_id
_entity_poly.type
_entity_poly.pdbx_seq_one_letter_code
_entity_poly.pdbx_strand_id
1 'polypeptide(L)'
;MAKGGGSTKVWTTGRKWAGNLVPFAIWLPFTVAGVWTIVRDRAVTPTGVGLLALGVVLGWVGLSLFGFWGNAAMRRLLEARIKEKEHRWFVGFASPKFTGVLDAHEDVGFLIFRKDALVFAGDSRRVEMPKDSVVRVVFRPNVHTVVGLGRWVCVEGVVKGQPVRMFVEPRERPTMLGNLRLSSKLRAEIETWMKTK
;
A
#
# COMPACT_ATOMS: atom_id res chain seq x y z
N MET A 1 20.94 -22.83 9.51
CA MET A 1 20.27 -21.64 10.08
C MET A 1 21.27 -20.50 10.14
N ALA A 2 21.25 -19.59 9.17
CA ALA A 2 22.15 -18.42 9.19
C ALA A 2 21.53 -17.33 10.08
N LYS A 3 22.22 -16.96 11.16
CA LYS A 3 21.92 -15.78 11.97
C LYS A 3 22.23 -14.54 11.13
N GLY A 4 21.19 -13.96 10.50
CA GLY A 4 21.30 -12.72 9.73
C GLY A 4 21.62 -11.56 10.65
N GLY A 5 22.72 -10.85 10.37
CA GLY A 5 23.11 -9.63 11.06
C GLY A 5 21.95 -8.63 11.14
N GLY A 6 21.79 -8.01 12.31
CA GLY A 6 20.70 -7.08 12.61
C GLY A 6 20.71 -5.87 11.68
N SER A 7 20.08 -6.00 10.52
CA SER A 7 19.84 -4.87 9.64
C SER A 7 18.65 -4.06 10.17
N THR A 8 18.85 -2.76 10.38
CA THR A 8 17.80 -1.86 10.87
C THR A 8 16.57 -1.96 9.97
N LYS A 9 15.43 -2.34 10.53
CA LYS A 9 14.17 -2.52 9.78
C LYS A 9 13.80 -1.22 9.03
N VAL A 10 13.60 -1.30 7.71
CA VAL A 10 13.14 -0.17 6.90
C VAL A 10 11.65 0.07 7.13
N TRP A 11 10.87 -1.00 7.34
CA TRP A 11 9.43 -0.93 7.57
C TRP A 11 9.08 -0.90 9.06
N THR A 12 9.08 0.30 9.66
CA THR A 12 8.85 0.51 11.09
C THR A 12 7.46 1.03 11.41
N THR A 13 6.99 0.75 12.64
CA THR A 13 5.71 1.28 13.17
C THR A 13 5.66 2.81 13.11
N GLY A 14 6.78 3.49 13.38
CA GLY A 14 6.84 4.96 13.29
C GLY A 14 6.56 5.50 11.89
N ARG A 15 7.04 4.82 10.83
CA ARG A 15 6.75 5.20 9.44
C ARG A 15 5.29 4.96 9.06
N LYS A 16 4.68 3.88 9.57
CA LYS A 16 3.23 3.63 9.44
C LYS A 16 2.40 4.74 10.09
N TRP A 17 2.79 5.18 11.28
CA TRP A 17 2.14 6.29 11.97
C TRP A 17 2.30 7.62 11.25
N ALA A 18 3.49 7.94 10.74
CA ALA A 18 3.72 9.20 10.03
C ALA A 18 2.77 9.38 8.83
N GLY A 19 2.49 8.30 8.08
CA GLY A 19 1.55 8.33 6.96
C GLY A 19 0.08 8.55 7.36
N ASN A 20 -0.27 8.37 8.64
CA ASN A 20 -1.64 8.50 9.16
C ASN A 20 -1.84 9.73 10.07
N LEU A 21 -0.81 10.13 10.82
CA LEU A 21 -0.87 11.27 11.75
C LEU A 21 -1.02 12.61 11.03
N VAL A 22 -0.35 12.79 9.89
CA VAL A 22 -0.45 14.04 9.12
C VAL A 22 -1.87 14.22 8.57
N PRO A 23 -2.50 13.22 7.89
CA PRO A 23 -3.91 13.30 7.52
C PRO A 23 -4.84 13.57 8.70
N PHE A 24 -4.59 12.91 9.84
CA PHE A 24 -5.40 13.07 11.05
C PHE A 24 -5.32 14.50 11.61
N ALA A 25 -4.12 15.08 11.69
CA ALA A 25 -3.92 16.44 12.17
C ALA A 25 -4.57 17.51 11.26
N ILE A 26 -4.68 17.22 9.96
CA ILE A 26 -5.36 18.10 9.00
C ILE A 26 -6.88 18.04 9.17
N TRP A 27 -7.42 16.84 9.36
CA TRP A 27 -8.86 16.59 9.45
C TRP A 27 -9.48 17.00 10.79
N LEU A 28 -8.81 16.65 11.88
CA LEU A 28 -9.38 16.67 13.23
C LEU A 28 -9.90 18.05 13.66
N PRO A 29 -9.19 19.18 13.44
CA PRO A 29 -9.66 20.48 13.92
C PRO A 29 -11.02 20.87 13.34
N PHE A 30 -11.24 20.61 12.06
CA PHE A 30 -12.50 20.94 11.37
C PHE A 30 -13.64 20.05 11.82
N THR A 31 -13.38 18.75 11.99
CA THR A 31 -14.41 17.84 12.47
C THR A 31 -14.76 18.10 13.93
N VAL A 32 -13.78 18.37 14.80
CA VAL A 32 -14.04 18.75 16.19
C VAL A 32 -14.82 20.06 16.25
N ALA A 33 -14.45 21.07 15.46
CA ALA A 33 -15.18 22.34 15.40
C ALA A 33 -16.62 22.16 14.89
N GLY A 34 -16.83 21.30 13.88
CA GLY A 34 -18.15 20.97 13.35
C GLY A 34 -19.04 20.29 14.38
N VAL A 35 -18.54 19.23 15.04
CA VAL A 35 -19.26 18.54 16.13
C VAL A 35 -19.54 19.50 17.28
N TRP A 36 -18.54 20.27 17.72
CA TRP A 36 -18.69 21.22 18.81
C TRP A 36 -19.77 22.28 18.50
N THR A 37 -19.81 22.78 17.27
CA THR A 37 -20.84 23.74 16.83
C THR A 37 -22.24 23.14 16.95
N ILE A 38 -22.45 21.91 16.47
CA ILE A 38 -23.76 21.22 16.54
C ILE A 38 -24.17 20.95 17.99
N VAL A 39 -23.23 20.50 18.82
CA VAL A 39 -23.50 20.19 20.24
C VAL A 39 -23.79 21.46 21.04
N ARG A 40 -23.01 22.51 20.83
CA ARG A 40 -23.18 23.81 21.50
C ARG A 40 -24.52 24.45 21.15
N ASP A 41 -24.87 24.44 19.87
CA ASP A 41 -26.10 25.08 19.37
C ASP A 41 -27.32 24.17 19.56
N ARG A 42 -27.13 22.92 20.00
CA ARG A 42 -28.14 21.86 20.14
C ARG A 42 -29.01 21.67 18.88
N ALA A 43 -28.43 21.98 17.72
CA ALA A 43 -29.10 21.97 16.44
C ALA A 43 -28.11 21.64 15.32
N VAL A 44 -28.59 20.96 14.28
CA VAL A 44 -27.80 20.73 13.06
C VAL A 44 -27.78 22.03 12.27
N THR A 45 -26.69 22.80 12.41
CA THR A 45 -26.53 24.09 11.72
C THR A 45 -25.77 23.92 10.39
N PRO A 46 -26.03 24.79 9.38
CA PRO A 46 -25.27 24.78 8.14
C PRO A 46 -23.75 24.92 8.36
N THR A 47 -23.35 25.72 9.34
CA THR A 47 -21.93 25.90 9.72
C THR A 47 -21.33 24.60 10.28
N GLY A 48 -22.03 23.92 11.19
CA GLY A 48 -21.58 22.64 11.75
C GLY A 48 -21.42 21.57 10.67
N VAL A 49 -22.42 21.43 9.79
CA VAL A 49 -22.37 20.50 8.65
C VAL A 49 -21.24 20.87 7.68
N GLY A 50 -21.08 22.15 7.37
CA GLY A 50 -20.03 22.64 6.49
C GLY A 50 -18.62 22.32 7.00
N LEU A 51 -18.38 22.48 8.31
CA LEU A 51 -17.11 22.13 8.95
C LEU A 51 -16.85 20.62 8.96
N LEU A 52 -17.88 19.80 9.19
CA LEU A 52 -17.76 18.34 9.09
C LEU A 52 -17.39 17.91 7.66
N ALA A 53 -18.11 18.43 6.66
CA ALA A 53 -17.86 18.14 5.26
C ALA A 53 -16.45 18.59 4.84
N LEU A 54 -16.04 19.80 5.23
CA LEU A 54 -14.70 20.32 4.99
C LEU A 54 -13.64 19.42 5.62
N GLY A 55 -13.88 18.97 6.85
CA GLY A 55 -13.04 17.96 7.50
C GLY A 55 -12.88 16.75 6.59
N VAL A 56 -13.96 16.05 6.22
CA VAL A 56 -13.89 14.83 5.41
C VAL A 56 -13.07 15.05 4.13
N VAL A 57 -13.29 16.17 3.43
CA VAL A 57 -12.53 16.54 2.23
C VAL A 57 -11.05 16.71 2.54
N LEU A 58 -10.70 17.49 3.57
CA LEU A 58 -9.32 17.75 3.95
C LEU A 58 -8.60 16.48 4.45
N GLY A 59 -9.29 15.59 5.17
CA GLY A 59 -8.77 14.29 5.58
C GLY A 59 -8.48 13.39 4.38
N TRP A 60 -9.39 13.36 3.40
CA TRP A 60 -9.19 12.64 2.15
C TRP A 60 -8.00 13.18 1.34
N VAL A 61 -7.89 14.52 1.21
CA VAL A 61 -6.76 15.17 0.55
C VAL A 61 -5.45 14.88 1.29
N GLY A 62 -5.46 14.99 2.63
CA GLY A 62 -4.32 14.68 3.48
C GLY A 62 -3.83 13.24 3.28
N LEU A 63 -4.75 12.26 3.32
CA LEU A 63 -4.41 10.85 3.09
C LEU A 63 -3.88 10.62 1.67
N SER A 64 -4.49 11.24 0.67
CA SER A 64 -4.07 11.14 -0.73
C SER A 64 -2.63 11.63 -0.95
N LEU A 65 -2.25 12.74 -0.31
CA LEU A 65 -0.94 13.37 -0.48
C LEU A 65 0.14 12.76 0.43
N PHE A 66 -0.21 12.41 1.67
CA PHE A 66 0.76 12.06 2.72
C PHE A 66 0.72 10.58 3.14
N GLY A 67 -0.22 9.77 2.63
CA GLY A 67 -0.34 8.35 2.97
C GLY A 67 0.89 7.50 2.62
N PHE A 68 1.77 8.00 1.75
CA PHE A 68 3.04 7.37 1.37
C PHE A 68 4.28 8.16 1.79
N TRP A 69 4.17 8.93 2.88
CA TRP A 69 5.29 9.64 3.45
C TRP A 69 6.48 8.71 3.69
N GLY A 70 7.66 9.11 3.21
CA GLY A 70 8.90 8.35 3.37
C GLY A 70 9.12 7.20 2.38
N ASN A 71 8.22 6.94 1.42
CA ASN A 71 8.42 5.89 0.40
C ASN A 71 9.73 6.06 -0.38
N ALA A 72 10.09 7.29 -0.76
CA ALA A 72 11.34 7.55 -1.49
C ALA A 72 12.58 7.17 -0.67
N ALA A 73 12.59 7.47 0.63
CA ALA A 73 13.69 7.10 1.51
C ALA A 73 13.74 5.58 1.74
N MET A 74 12.59 4.94 1.92
CA MET A 74 12.48 3.48 2.04
C MET A 74 12.98 2.76 0.80
N ARG A 75 12.56 3.22 -0.38
CA ARG A 75 13.03 2.72 -1.66
C ARG A 75 14.55 2.78 -1.74
N ARG A 76 15.17 3.94 -1.53
CA ARG A 76 16.64 4.09 -1.59
C ARG A 76 17.38 3.14 -0.63
N LEU A 77 16.87 2.98 0.60
CA LEU A 77 17.45 2.06 1.57
C LEU A 77 17.34 0.60 1.11
N LEU A 78 16.23 0.22 0.50
CA LEU A 78 16.02 -1.13 -0.03
C LEU A 78 16.79 -1.37 -1.33
N GLU A 79 16.97 -0.36 -2.19
CA GLU A 79 17.81 -0.44 -3.39
C GLU A 79 19.27 -0.76 -3.04
N ALA A 80 19.75 -0.24 -1.90
CA ALA A 80 21.10 -0.55 -1.41
C ALA A 80 21.23 -1.99 -0.85
N ARG A 81 20.12 -2.59 -0.39
CA ARG A 81 20.09 -3.94 0.21
C ARG A 81 19.79 -5.03 -0.79
N ILE A 82 18.88 -4.76 -1.72
CA ILE A 82 18.34 -5.70 -2.71
C ILE A 82 19.07 -5.44 -4.02
N LYS A 83 20.04 -6.30 -4.31
CA LYS A 83 21.00 -6.14 -5.42
C LYS A 83 20.41 -6.48 -6.78
N GLU A 84 19.27 -7.16 -6.83
CA GLU A 84 18.55 -7.51 -8.05
C GLU A 84 18.19 -6.26 -8.85
N LYS A 85 18.84 -6.07 -10.00
CA LYS A 85 18.64 -4.91 -10.89
C LYS A 85 17.70 -5.20 -12.05
N GLU A 86 17.13 -6.41 -12.10
CA GLU A 86 16.11 -6.79 -13.07
C GLU A 86 14.94 -5.82 -13.02
N HIS A 87 14.11 -5.87 -14.06
CA HIS A 87 12.89 -5.07 -14.11
C HIS A 87 12.04 -5.30 -12.86
N ARG A 88 11.79 -4.22 -12.12
CA ARG A 88 11.21 -4.30 -10.79
C ARG A 88 10.35 -3.09 -10.44
N TRP A 89 9.35 -3.34 -9.62
CA TRP A 89 8.45 -2.33 -9.06
C TRP A 89 8.62 -2.22 -7.56
N PHE A 90 8.74 -1.01 -7.03
CA PHE A 90 8.61 -0.78 -5.60
C PHE A 90 7.13 -0.91 -5.19
N VAL A 91 6.85 -1.89 -4.33
CA VAL A 91 5.50 -2.26 -3.91
C VAL A 91 5.41 -2.45 -2.40
N GLY A 92 4.21 -2.24 -1.87
CA GLY A 92 3.81 -2.82 -0.58
C GLY A 92 3.26 -4.22 -0.81
N PHE A 93 3.48 -5.13 0.14
CA PHE A 93 3.10 -6.53 0.09
C PHE A 93 2.25 -6.91 1.32
N ALA A 94 1.28 -7.79 1.11
CA ALA A 94 0.56 -8.44 2.19
C ALA A 94 0.33 -9.93 1.88
N SER A 95 0.51 -10.78 2.89
CA SER A 95 0.04 -12.16 2.82
C SER A 95 -1.48 -12.25 2.98
N PRO A 96 -2.14 -13.34 2.55
CA PRO A 96 -3.60 -13.44 2.63
C PRO A 96 -4.19 -13.43 4.03
N LYS A 97 -3.37 -13.74 5.04
CA LYS A 97 -3.76 -13.74 6.46
C LYS A 97 -3.44 -12.41 7.15
N PHE A 98 -2.76 -11.49 6.48
CA PHE A 98 -2.38 -10.23 7.09
C PHE A 98 -3.58 -9.29 7.20
N THR A 99 -3.80 -8.77 8.39
CA THR A 99 -4.78 -7.73 8.68
C THR A 99 -4.08 -6.62 9.46
N GLY A 100 -4.14 -5.39 8.94
CA GLY A 100 -3.60 -4.21 9.61
C GLY A 100 -4.65 -3.11 9.66
N VAL A 101 -4.83 -2.49 10.83
CA VAL A 101 -5.78 -1.39 11.03
C VAL A 101 -5.24 -0.07 10.48
N LEU A 102 -3.94 0.18 10.66
CA LEU A 102 -3.28 1.43 10.29
C LEU A 102 -2.62 1.38 8.91
N ASP A 103 -2.32 0.18 8.43
CA ASP A 103 -1.59 -0.01 7.18
C ASP A 103 -1.98 -1.33 6.55
N ALA A 104 -2.27 -1.29 5.25
CA ALA A 104 -2.61 -2.46 4.46
C ALA A 104 -1.39 -3.39 4.27
N HIS A 105 -0.16 -2.89 4.41
CA HIS A 105 1.07 -3.59 4.04
C HIS A 105 1.74 -4.29 5.23
N GLU A 106 1.96 -5.59 5.05
CA GLU A 106 2.77 -6.43 5.94
C GLU A 106 4.26 -6.10 5.79
N ASP A 107 4.71 -5.92 4.55
CA ASP A 107 6.09 -5.62 4.18
C ASP A 107 6.14 -4.66 2.97
N VAL A 108 7.32 -4.11 2.67
CA VAL A 108 7.58 -3.24 1.52
C VAL A 108 8.87 -3.67 0.84
N GLY A 109 8.91 -3.58 -0.49
CA GLY A 109 9.97 -4.21 -1.25
C GLY A 109 9.87 -4.00 -2.75
N PHE A 110 10.61 -4.83 -3.48
CA PHE A 110 10.57 -4.88 -4.92
C PHE A 110 9.82 -6.12 -5.40
N LEU A 111 8.86 -5.94 -6.30
CA LEU A 111 8.33 -7.00 -7.14
C LEU A 111 9.22 -7.10 -8.38
N ILE A 112 9.96 -8.19 -8.49
CA ILE A 112 10.99 -8.44 -9.50
C ILE A 112 10.44 -9.47 -10.49
N PHE A 113 10.54 -9.15 -11.77
CA PHE A 113 10.07 -9.98 -12.87
C PHE A 113 11.24 -10.81 -13.40
N ARG A 114 11.28 -12.11 -13.06
CA ARG A 114 12.23 -13.06 -13.63
C ARG A 114 11.59 -13.82 -14.77
N LYS A 115 12.39 -14.52 -15.59
CA LYS A 115 11.84 -15.28 -16.73
C LYS A 115 10.82 -16.35 -16.29
N ASP A 116 11.12 -17.01 -15.18
CA ASP A 116 10.45 -18.20 -14.64
C ASP A 116 9.64 -17.95 -13.36
N ALA A 117 9.79 -16.80 -12.72
CA ALA A 117 9.10 -16.49 -11.47
C ALA A 117 8.84 -14.99 -11.25
N LEU A 118 7.79 -14.71 -10.48
CA LEU A 118 7.52 -13.40 -9.92
C LEU A 118 7.99 -13.39 -8.47
N VAL A 119 8.94 -12.51 -8.14
CA VAL A 119 9.58 -12.49 -6.82
C VAL A 119 9.28 -11.19 -6.11
N PHE A 120 8.68 -11.27 -4.93
CA PHE A 120 8.70 -10.17 -3.97
C PHE A 120 9.95 -10.30 -3.09
N ALA A 121 10.81 -9.29 -3.13
CA ALA A 121 11.95 -9.12 -2.23
C ALA A 121 11.71 -7.90 -1.35
N GLY A 122 11.35 -8.13 -0.09
CA GLY A 122 11.02 -7.12 0.90
C GLY A 122 12.11 -6.87 1.93
N ASP A 123 11.80 -5.99 2.89
CA ASP A 123 12.66 -5.69 4.03
C ASP A 123 12.84 -6.90 4.95
N SER A 124 11.78 -7.71 5.12
CA SER A 124 11.77 -8.85 6.02
C SER A 124 11.39 -10.18 5.38
N ARG A 125 10.80 -10.14 4.18
CA ARG A 125 10.26 -11.32 3.51
C ARG A 125 10.77 -11.43 2.09
N ARG A 126 10.94 -12.67 1.64
CA ARG A 126 11.07 -13.00 0.23
C ARG A 126 10.01 -14.02 -0.12
N VAL A 127 9.23 -13.73 -1.16
CA VAL A 127 8.16 -14.61 -1.65
C VAL A 127 8.33 -14.79 -3.13
N GLU A 128 8.29 -16.03 -3.59
CA GLU A 128 8.49 -16.39 -4.99
C GLU A 128 7.28 -17.18 -5.48
N MET A 129 6.75 -16.76 -6.62
CA MET A 129 5.65 -17.42 -7.30
C MET A 129 6.12 -17.86 -8.69
N PRO A 130 6.29 -19.17 -8.92
CA PRO A 130 6.64 -19.70 -10.23
C PRO A 130 5.63 -19.23 -11.27
N LYS A 131 6.09 -18.87 -12.46
CA LYS A 131 5.25 -18.36 -13.55
C LYS A 131 4.13 -19.32 -13.91
N ASP A 132 4.47 -20.60 -14.04
CA ASP A 132 3.52 -21.67 -14.39
C ASP A 132 2.48 -21.93 -13.29
N SER A 133 2.72 -21.42 -12.07
CA SER A 133 1.75 -21.51 -10.98
C SER A 133 0.71 -20.39 -11.03
N VAL A 134 0.92 -19.32 -11.81
CA VAL A 134 0.03 -18.16 -11.83
C VAL A 134 -1.22 -18.47 -12.65
N VAL A 135 -2.38 -18.39 -12.01
CA VAL A 135 -3.69 -18.64 -12.62
C VAL A 135 -4.28 -17.36 -13.19
N ARG A 136 -4.25 -16.26 -12.42
CA ARG A 136 -4.80 -14.97 -12.84
C ARG A 136 -4.29 -13.80 -12.02
N VAL A 137 -4.47 -12.59 -12.56
CA VAL A 137 -4.19 -11.33 -11.87
C VAL A 137 -5.48 -10.51 -11.82
N VAL A 138 -5.92 -10.13 -10.61
CA VAL A 138 -7.18 -9.41 -10.40
C VAL A 138 -7.00 -8.27 -9.41
N PHE A 139 -7.90 -7.28 -9.44
CA PHE A 139 -7.95 -6.28 -8.38
C PHE A 139 -8.76 -6.80 -7.18
N ARG A 140 -8.32 -6.46 -5.98
CA ARG A 140 -9.04 -6.73 -4.73
C ARG A 140 -9.07 -5.47 -3.86
N PRO A 141 -10.12 -5.24 -3.06
CA PRO A 141 -10.17 -4.09 -2.17
C PRO A 141 -9.11 -4.18 -1.06
N ASN A 142 -8.58 -3.04 -0.64
CA ASN A 142 -7.77 -2.85 0.57
C ASN A 142 -8.46 -1.84 1.51
N VAL A 143 -7.85 -1.54 2.67
CA VAL A 143 -8.43 -0.58 3.64
C VAL A 143 -8.63 0.83 3.05
N HIS A 144 -7.85 1.20 2.04
CA HIS A 144 -7.96 2.50 1.37
C HIS A 144 -8.96 2.50 0.20
N THR A 145 -9.54 1.34 -0.15
CA THR A 145 -10.58 1.26 -1.19
C THR A 145 -11.86 1.94 -0.76
N VAL A 146 -12.21 1.90 0.54
CA VAL A 146 -13.44 2.54 1.07
C VAL A 146 -13.45 4.06 0.88
N VAL A 147 -12.27 4.67 0.78
CA VAL A 147 -12.09 6.10 0.50
C VAL A 147 -11.65 6.36 -0.95
N GLY A 148 -11.68 5.34 -1.82
CA GLY A 148 -11.33 5.47 -3.25
C GLY A 148 -9.84 5.75 -3.53
N LEU A 149 -8.93 5.46 -2.60
CA LEU A 149 -7.51 5.80 -2.69
C LEU A 149 -6.57 4.61 -2.89
N GLY A 150 -7.06 3.38 -2.80
CA GLY A 150 -6.21 2.19 -2.92
C GLY A 150 -6.96 0.95 -3.40
N ARG A 151 -6.17 -0.04 -3.82
CA ARG A 151 -6.61 -1.40 -4.15
C ARG A 151 -5.38 -2.30 -4.25
N TRP A 152 -5.57 -3.59 -4.03
CA TRP A 152 -4.56 -4.59 -4.30
C TRP A 152 -4.55 -5.00 -5.77
N VAL A 153 -3.35 -5.22 -6.32
CA VAL A 153 -3.12 -6.15 -7.42
C VAL A 153 -2.87 -7.52 -6.80
N CYS A 154 -3.80 -8.44 -6.99
CA CYS A 154 -3.76 -9.79 -6.44
C CYS A 154 -3.34 -10.77 -7.53
N VAL A 155 -2.18 -11.40 -7.34
CA VAL A 155 -1.70 -12.51 -8.18
C VAL A 155 -2.16 -13.80 -7.51
N GLU A 156 -3.04 -14.54 -8.17
CA GLU A 156 -3.59 -15.81 -7.69
C GLU A 156 -2.91 -16.97 -8.43
N GLY A 157 -2.52 -18.02 -7.70
CA GLY A 157 -1.84 -19.17 -8.27
C GLY A 157 -2.06 -20.46 -7.48
N VAL A 158 -1.45 -21.55 -7.96
CA VAL A 158 -1.47 -22.87 -7.32
C VAL A 158 -0.06 -23.43 -7.22
N VAL A 159 0.46 -23.58 -6.00
CA VAL A 159 1.79 -24.14 -5.75
C VAL A 159 1.63 -25.44 -4.98
N LYS A 160 2.15 -26.56 -5.52
CA LYS A 160 2.02 -27.90 -4.93
C LYS A 160 0.55 -28.28 -4.61
N GLY A 161 -0.37 -27.94 -5.52
CA GLY A 161 -1.80 -28.21 -5.37
C GLY A 161 -2.53 -27.30 -4.39
N GLN A 162 -1.85 -26.33 -3.75
CA GLN A 162 -2.46 -25.41 -2.80
C GLN A 162 -2.66 -24.02 -3.42
N PRO A 163 -3.84 -23.39 -3.22
CA PRO A 163 -4.06 -22.03 -3.71
C PRO A 163 -3.19 -21.04 -2.93
N VAL A 164 -2.46 -20.22 -3.67
CA VAL A 164 -1.63 -19.14 -3.13
C VAL A 164 -2.09 -17.80 -3.69
N ARG A 165 -1.94 -16.74 -2.89
CA ARG A 165 -2.22 -15.37 -3.32
C ARG A 165 -1.13 -14.44 -2.84
N MET A 166 -0.73 -13.54 -3.71
CA MET A 166 0.22 -12.46 -3.44
C MET A 166 -0.50 -11.13 -3.67
N PHE A 167 -0.67 -10.34 -2.61
CA PHE A 167 -1.23 -9.00 -2.68
C PHE A 167 -0.11 -7.98 -2.77
N VAL A 168 -0.10 -7.19 -3.83
CA VAL A 168 0.87 -6.11 -4.04
C VAL A 168 0.17 -4.82 -4.42
N GLU A 169 0.73 -3.70 -3.98
CA GLU A 169 0.26 -2.36 -4.32
C GLU A 169 1.46 -1.48 -4.70
N PRO A 170 1.42 -0.77 -5.83
CA PRO A 170 2.51 0.13 -6.23
C PRO A 170 2.80 1.18 -5.15
N ARG A 171 4.08 1.47 -4.97
CA ARG A 171 4.58 2.51 -4.06
C ARG A 171 5.57 3.46 -4.74
N GLU A 172 5.60 3.44 -6.07
CA GLU A 172 6.47 4.22 -6.94
C GLU A 172 6.30 5.75 -6.81
N ARG A 173 5.08 6.20 -6.53
CA ARG A 173 4.75 7.64 -6.43
C ARG A 173 4.61 8.08 -4.98
N PRO A 174 4.81 9.38 -4.68
CA PRO A 174 4.65 9.90 -3.32
C PRO A 174 3.18 9.99 -2.88
N THR A 175 2.21 9.90 -3.80
CA THR A 175 0.78 10.05 -3.50
C THR A 175 0.00 8.75 -3.72
N MET A 176 -1.09 8.56 -2.97
CA MET A 176 -1.95 7.38 -3.11
C MET A 176 -2.62 7.31 -4.48
N LEU A 177 -3.20 8.43 -4.95
CA LEU A 177 -3.79 8.53 -6.28
C LEU A 177 -2.79 8.23 -7.40
N GLY A 178 -1.54 8.67 -7.25
CA GLY A 178 -0.48 8.36 -8.20
C GLY A 178 -0.26 6.85 -8.35
N ASN A 179 -0.21 6.13 -7.23
CA ASN A 179 -0.03 4.68 -7.23
C ASN A 179 -1.30 3.90 -7.61
N LEU A 180 -2.48 4.43 -7.30
CA LEU A 180 -3.75 3.85 -7.73
C LEU A 180 -3.85 3.78 -9.26
N ARG A 181 -3.40 4.84 -9.95
CA ARG A 181 -3.28 4.88 -11.42
C ARG A 181 -2.26 3.88 -11.93
N LEU A 182 -1.13 3.72 -11.22
CA LEU A 182 -0.11 2.73 -11.58
C LEU A 182 -0.54 1.29 -11.35
N SER A 183 -1.56 1.03 -10.52
CA SER A 183 -2.04 -0.33 -10.27
C SER A 183 -2.53 -1.01 -11.56
N SER A 184 -3.13 -0.25 -12.49
CA SER A 184 -3.52 -0.76 -13.80
C SER A 184 -2.31 -1.11 -14.68
N LYS A 185 -1.24 -0.31 -14.61
CA LYS A 185 0.00 -0.59 -15.33
C LYS A 185 0.70 -1.83 -14.79
N LEU A 186 0.84 -1.91 -13.47
CA LEU A 186 1.43 -3.07 -12.80
C LEU A 186 0.66 -4.36 -13.13
N ARG A 187 -0.68 -4.32 -13.08
CA ARG A 187 -1.50 -5.48 -13.45
C ARG A 187 -1.25 -5.90 -14.91
N ALA A 188 -1.36 -4.97 -15.85
CA ALA A 188 -1.17 -5.24 -17.27
C ALA A 188 0.24 -5.79 -17.57
N GLU A 189 1.23 -5.32 -16.82
CA GLU A 189 2.60 -5.79 -16.92
C GLU A 189 2.78 -7.22 -16.40
N ILE A 190 2.17 -7.58 -15.26
CA ILE A 190 2.14 -8.98 -14.80
C ILE A 190 1.44 -9.87 -15.82
N GLU A 191 0.29 -9.43 -16.36
CA GLU A 191 -0.44 -10.17 -17.40
C GLU A 191 0.38 -10.34 -18.70
N THR A 192 1.20 -9.34 -19.06
CA THR A 192 2.09 -9.40 -20.23
C THR A 192 3.27 -10.33 -19.96
N TRP A 193 3.88 -10.22 -18.79
CA TRP A 193 4.93 -11.10 -18.32
C TRP A 193 4.48 -12.56 -18.29
N MET A 194 3.25 -12.86 -17.88
CA MET A 194 2.71 -14.23 -17.90
C MET A 194 2.72 -14.85 -19.31
N LYS A 195 2.65 -14.03 -20.38
CA LYS A 195 2.56 -14.50 -21.78
C LYS A 195 3.92 -14.63 -22.47
N THR A 196 5.00 -14.10 -21.90
CA THR A 196 6.34 -14.22 -22.49
C THR A 196 6.90 -15.63 -22.33
N LYS A 197 7.74 -16.08 -23.27
CA LYS A 197 8.39 -17.42 -23.25
C LYS A 197 9.76 -17.38 -22.57
#